data_AF-A0A1U7NS11-F1
#
_entry.id   AF-A0A1U7NS11-F1
#
_cell.length_a   1.000
_cell.length_b   1.000
_cell.length_c   1.000
_cell.angle_alpha   90.00
_cell.angle_beta   90.00
_cell.angle_gamma   90.00
#
_symmetry.space_group_name_H-M   'P 1'
#
loop_
_entity.id
_entity.type
_entity.pdbx_description
1 polymer ?
#
loop_
_entity_poly.entity_id
_entity_poly.type
_entity_poly.pdbx_seq_one_letter_code
_entity_poly.pdbx_strand_id
1 'polypeptide(L)'
;MLLPSTSDFHKDHIATSLFTQEALKQRGWTPHARYWIVHGRLEWPVPKGLHEGFPLPISPRGFHLLRQRVDLNQQDENQKLEALQAHSSQTMGMRRFMEAFVRQNELIYPDRNRQPRRRHEERGRGRRLFLKHC
;
A
#
# COMPACT_ATOMS: atom_id res chain seq x y z
N MET A 1 -10.09 -0.11 -2.10
CA MET A 1 -9.57 0.98 -2.96
C MET A 1 -8.05 0.97 -2.94
N LEU A 2 -7.40 1.45 -4.00
CA LEU A 2 -5.95 1.57 -4.07
C LEU A 2 -5.58 3.06 -4.16
N LEU A 3 -4.62 3.51 -3.34
CA LEU A 3 -4.21 4.91 -3.23
C LEU A 3 -2.68 5.03 -3.09
N PRO A 4 -2.07 6.16 -3.48
CA PRO A 4 -0.71 6.45 -3.02
C PRO A 4 -0.64 6.54 -1.49
N SER A 5 0.47 6.11 -0.89
CA SER A 5 0.66 6.25 0.55
C SER A 5 0.90 7.72 0.93
N THR A 6 0.38 8.16 2.08
CA THR A 6 0.78 9.45 2.66
C THR A 6 2.24 9.46 3.16
N SER A 7 2.87 8.28 3.23
CA SER A 7 4.32 8.14 3.47
C SER A 7 5.16 8.31 2.18
N ASP A 8 4.55 8.38 0.99
CA ASP A 8 5.24 8.70 -0.27
C ASP A 8 5.90 10.09 -0.17
N PHE A 9 6.96 10.33 -0.95
CA PHE A 9 7.64 11.62 -0.93
C PHE A 9 6.95 12.69 -1.80
N HIS A 10 6.24 12.29 -2.86
CA HIS A 10 5.66 13.24 -3.79
C HIS A 10 4.41 13.90 -3.22
N LYS A 11 4.37 15.24 -3.19
CA LYS A 11 3.28 15.99 -2.56
C LYS A 11 1.93 15.70 -3.20
N ASP A 12 1.89 15.51 -4.53
CA ASP A 12 0.62 15.20 -5.21
C ASP A 12 0.10 13.80 -4.86
N HIS A 13 0.98 12.84 -4.59
CA HIS A 13 0.60 11.52 -4.09
C HIS A 13 -0.05 11.64 -2.71
N ILE A 14 0.56 12.42 -1.82
CA ILE A 14 0.01 12.70 -0.48
C ILE A 14 -1.35 13.40 -0.60
N ALA A 15 -1.43 14.47 -1.38
CA ALA A 15 -2.62 15.27 -1.57
C ALA A 15 -3.78 14.45 -2.15
N THR A 16 -3.51 13.64 -3.18
CA THR A 16 -4.50 12.74 -3.80
C THR A 16 -5.15 11.84 -2.77
N SER A 17 -4.35 11.24 -1.88
CA SER A 17 -4.87 10.33 -0.86
C SER A 17 -5.65 11.03 0.22
N LEU A 18 -5.19 12.19 0.71
CA LEU A 18 -5.91 12.97 1.71
C LEU A 18 -7.25 13.47 1.16
N PHE A 19 -7.24 14.01 -0.05
CA PHE A 19 -8.46 14.48 -0.73
C PHE A 19 -9.46 13.34 -0.93
N THR A 20 -9.00 12.20 -1.47
CA THR A 20 -9.90 11.07 -1.75
C THR A 20 -10.50 10.48 -0.47
N GLN A 21 -9.70 10.39 0.61
CA GLN A 21 -10.20 9.90 1.90
C GLN A 21 -11.28 10.83 2.47
N GLU A 22 -11.06 12.14 2.43
CA GLU A 22 -12.03 13.11 2.94
C GLU A 22 -13.31 13.14 2.07
N ALA A 23 -13.18 13.11 0.74
CA ALA A 23 -14.33 13.04 -0.16
C ALA A 23 -15.19 11.78 0.07
N LEU A 24 -14.57 10.64 0.35
CA LEU A 24 -15.29 9.40 0.65
C LEU A 24 -15.93 9.42 2.03
N LYS A 25 -15.24 9.97 3.03
CA LYS A 25 -15.79 10.17 4.37
C LYS A 25 -17.04 11.05 4.33
N GLN A 26 -17.05 12.13 3.55
CA GLN A 26 -18.21 13.00 3.37
C GLN A 26 -19.42 12.28 2.74
N ARG A 27 -19.17 11.24 1.95
CA ARG A 27 -20.21 10.36 1.39
C ARG A 27 -20.64 9.23 2.33
N GLY A 28 -20.10 9.19 3.55
CA GLY A 28 -20.33 8.11 4.51
C GLY A 28 -19.63 6.80 4.13
N TRP A 29 -18.66 6.83 3.20
CA TRP A 29 -17.94 5.66 2.74
C TRP A 29 -16.63 5.52 3.49
N THR A 30 -16.43 4.38 4.14
CA THR A 30 -15.15 4.03 4.78
C THR A 30 -14.46 2.93 3.97
N PRO A 31 -13.84 3.25 2.82
CA PRO A 31 -13.23 2.25 1.98
C PRO A 31 -12.06 1.56 2.71
N HIS A 32 -11.89 0.27 2.48
CA HIS A 32 -10.64 -0.42 2.77
C HIS A 32 -9.57 0.10 1.80
N ALA A 33 -8.81 1.10 2.22
CA ALA A 33 -7.70 1.63 1.46
C ALA A 33 -6.49 0.68 1.57
N ARG A 34 -5.90 0.41 0.42
CA ARG A 34 -4.60 -0.23 0.26
C ARG A 34 -3.70 0.80 -0.38
N TYR A 35 -2.45 0.86 0.05
CA TYR A 35 -1.53 1.91 -0.37
C TYR A 35 -0.35 1.36 -1.18
N TRP A 36 0.21 2.18 -2.06
CA TRP A 36 1.49 1.92 -2.73
C TRP A 36 2.43 3.12 -2.57
N ILE A 37 3.73 2.91 -2.81
CA ILE A 37 4.77 3.94 -2.77
C ILE A 37 5.53 3.90 -4.10
N VAL A 38 5.67 5.07 -4.73
CA VAL A 38 6.55 5.28 -5.89
C VAL A 38 7.81 6.04 -5.46
N HIS A 39 7.68 7.07 -4.61
CA HIS A 39 8.84 7.89 -4.22
C HIS A 39 9.37 7.47 -2.85
N GLY A 40 10.15 6.38 -2.87
CA GLY A 40 10.63 5.67 -1.68
C GLY A 40 11.81 6.25 -0.90
N ARG A 41 12.36 7.42 -1.30
CA ARG A 41 13.70 7.99 -0.95
C ARG A 41 14.88 7.39 -1.76
N LEU A 42 16.05 8.05 -1.66
CA LEU A 42 17.40 7.64 -2.06
C LEU A 42 17.47 6.60 -3.18
N GLU A 43 17.40 7.07 -4.43
CA GLU A 43 17.52 6.25 -5.64
C GLU A 43 16.56 5.05 -5.75
N TRP A 44 15.65 4.83 -4.81
CA TRP A 44 14.75 3.69 -4.82
C TRP A 44 13.73 3.81 -5.98
N PRO A 45 13.35 2.71 -6.65
CA PRO A 45 13.94 1.37 -6.53
C PRO A 45 15.28 1.29 -7.27
N VAL A 46 16.21 0.48 -6.75
CA VAL A 46 17.49 0.13 -7.39
C VAL A 46 17.57 -1.38 -7.64
N PRO A 47 18.21 -1.84 -8.74
CA PRO A 47 18.78 -1.03 -9.83
C PRO A 47 17.71 -0.33 -10.68
N LYS A 48 18.09 0.77 -11.36
CA LYS A 48 17.23 1.48 -12.31
C LYS A 48 17.15 0.76 -13.66
N GLY A 49 16.10 1.01 -14.42
CA GLY A 49 15.81 0.39 -15.72
C GLY A 49 15.01 -0.91 -15.60
N LEU A 50 14.77 -1.53 -16.75
CA LEU A 50 14.08 -2.81 -16.86
C LEU A 50 14.95 -3.93 -16.29
N HIS A 51 14.41 -4.65 -15.29
CA HIS A 51 15.02 -5.85 -14.71
C HIS A 51 13.88 -6.81 -14.36
N GLU A 52 13.37 -7.49 -15.37
CA GLU A 52 12.29 -8.47 -15.19
C GLU A 52 12.74 -9.62 -14.29
N GLY A 53 11.81 -10.23 -13.55
CA GLY A 53 12.12 -11.29 -12.60
C GLY A 53 12.85 -10.83 -11.33
N PHE A 54 13.30 -9.58 -11.24
CA PHE A 54 13.90 -9.05 -10.01
C PHE A 54 12.81 -8.69 -9.01
N PRO A 55 12.99 -8.93 -7.70
CA PRO A 55 12.03 -8.49 -6.71
C PRO A 55 12.04 -6.96 -6.57
N LEU A 56 10.87 -6.37 -6.32
CA LEU A 56 10.78 -4.97 -5.90
C LEU A 56 11.24 -4.87 -4.43
N PRO A 57 12.35 -4.17 -4.13
CA PRO A 57 12.83 -4.03 -2.77
C PRO A 57 11.88 -3.16 -1.94
N ILE A 58 11.86 -3.37 -0.63
CA ILE A 58 11.07 -2.54 0.28
C ILE A 58 11.60 -1.10 0.24
N SER A 59 10.72 -0.12 0.02
CA SER A 59 11.12 1.28 0.05
C SER A 59 11.53 1.70 1.47
N PRO A 60 12.56 2.55 1.63
CA PRO A 60 12.90 3.13 2.93
C PRO A 60 11.71 3.79 3.65
N ARG A 61 10.85 4.49 2.90
CA ARG A 61 9.61 5.08 3.45
C ARG A 61 8.54 4.05 3.82
N GLY A 62 8.64 2.82 3.32
CA GLY A 62 7.73 1.72 3.64
C GLY A 62 8.18 0.84 4.80
N PHE A 63 9.38 1.02 5.37
CA PHE A 63 9.91 0.11 6.41
C PHE A 63 9.04 0.01 7.67
N HIS A 64 8.38 1.10 8.05
CA HIS A 64 7.52 1.16 9.22
C HIS A 64 6.07 0.74 8.94
N LEU A 65 5.72 0.39 7.69
CA LEU A 65 4.36 0.03 7.29
C LEU A 65 4.17 -1.48 7.28
N LEU A 66 2.95 -1.94 7.60
CA LEU A 66 2.57 -3.32 7.33
C LEU A 66 2.57 -3.49 5.82
N ARG A 67 3.18 -4.57 5.32
CA ARG A 67 3.34 -4.81 3.88
C ARG A 67 2.73 -6.16 3.52
N GLN A 68 2.11 -6.18 2.36
CA GLN A 68 1.68 -7.37 1.64
C GLN A 68 2.44 -7.40 0.33
N ARG A 69 3.19 -8.48 0.10
CA ARG A 69 3.79 -8.78 -1.19
C ARG A 69 2.72 -9.41 -2.08
N VAL A 70 2.66 -8.97 -3.33
CA VAL A 70 1.82 -9.58 -4.36
C VAL A 70 2.75 -10.04 -5.46
N ASP A 71 2.90 -11.34 -5.62
CA ASP A 71 3.75 -11.90 -6.67
C ASP A 71 3.09 -11.73 -8.03
N LEU A 72 3.91 -11.40 -9.03
CA LEU A 72 3.55 -11.21 -10.42
C LEU A 72 4.19 -12.33 -11.24
N ASN A 73 3.46 -12.81 -12.24
CA ASN A 73 4.04 -13.70 -13.25
C ASN A 73 4.61 -12.88 -14.42
N GLN A 74 5.28 -13.56 -15.36
CA GLN A 74 5.89 -12.89 -16.52
C GLN A 74 4.87 -12.13 -17.39
N GLN A 75 3.64 -12.64 -17.52
CA GLN A 75 2.59 -11.95 -18.28
C GLN A 75 2.21 -10.62 -17.60
N ASP A 76 2.14 -10.59 -16.27
CA ASP A 76 1.87 -9.35 -15.51
C ASP A 76 3.00 -8.33 -15.69
N GLU A 77 4.27 -8.78 -15.66
CA GLU A 77 5.43 -7.92 -15.92
C GLU A 77 5.40 -7.34 -17.34
N ASN A 78 5.09 -8.16 -18.35
CA ASN A 78 4.95 -7.73 -19.74
C ASN A 78 3.83 -6.69 -19.91
N GLN A 79 2.64 -6.97 -19.34
CA GLN A 79 1.51 -6.03 -19.39
C GLN A 79 1.85 -4.70 -18.72
N LYS A 80 2.61 -4.74 -17.61
CA LYS A 80 3.07 -3.53 -16.94
C LYS A 80 4.06 -2.75 -17.81
N LEU A 81 4.99 -3.43 -18.48
CA LEU A 81 5.93 -2.79 -19.39
C LEU A 81 5.21 -2.12 -20.58
N GLU A 82 4.26 -2.82 -21.20
CA GLU A 82 3.42 -2.26 -22.28
C GLU A 82 2.66 -1.02 -21.83
N ALA A 83 2.03 -1.08 -20.65
CA ALA A 83 1.32 0.06 -20.07
C ALA A 83 2.26 1.25 -19.83
N LEU A 84 3.47 1.03 -19.31
CA LEU A 84 4.46 2.09 -19.11
C LEU A 84 4.91 2.72 -20.43
N GLN A 85 5.11 1.91 -21.48
CA GLN A 85 5.52 2.39 -22.80
C GLN A 85 4.46 3.27 -23.48
N ALA A 86 3.17 3.04 -23.18
CA ALA A 86 2.08 3.90 -23.66
C ALA A 86 2.15 5.35 -23.12
N HIS A 87 2.85 5.59 -22.00
CA HIS A 87 3.05 6.92 -21.42
C HIS A 87 4.28 7.64 -22.00
N SER A 88 4.31 7.81 -23.33
CA SER A 88 5.48 8.27 -24.10
C SER A 88 6.12 9.58 -23.62
N SER A 89 5.30 10.55 -23.18
CA SER A 89 5.81 11.83 -22.68
C SER A 89 6.59 11.69 -21.37
N GLN A 90 6.21 10.75 -20.50
CA GLN A 90 6.88 10.49 -19.23
C GLN A 90 8.12 9.62 -19.45
N THR A 91 8.02 8.62 -20.32
CA THR A 91 9.16 7.74 -20.62
C THR A 91 10.31 8.50 -21.30
N MET A 92 10.05 9.54 -22.10
CA MET A 92 11.10 10.35 -22.72
C MET A 92 12.16 10.88 -21.72
N GLY A 93 11.74 11.36 -20.55
CA GLY A 93 12.64 11.87 -19.51
C GLY A 93 12.93 10.89 -18.37
N MET A 94 12.01 9.96 -18.11
CA MET A 94 12.02 9.15 -16.88
C MET A 94 11.99 7.63 -17.12
N ARG A 95 12.20 7.16 -18.36
CA ARG A 95 12.11 5.73 -18.71
C ARG A 95 12.79 4.81 -17.70
N ARG A 96 14.06 5.07 -17.36
CA ARG A 96 14.81 4.22 -16.43
C ARG A 96 14.21 4.19 -15.02
N PHE A 97 13.59 5.28 -14.58
CA PHE A 97 12.88 5.30 -13.30
C PHE A 97 11.58 4.50 -13.38
N MET A 98 10.80 4.70 -14.45
CA MET A 98 9.52 4.03 -14.66
C MET A 98 9.68 2.51 -14.80
N GLU A 99 10.61 2.07 -15.66
CA GLU A 99 10.91 0.65 -15.89
C GLU A 99 11.48 -0.05 -14.64
N ALA A 100 12.03 0.70 -13.68
CA ALA A 100 12.52 0.13 -12.43
C ALA A 100 11.42 -0.47 -11.53
N PHE A 101 10.16 -0.25 -11.89
CA PHE A 101 9.01 -0.86 -11.24
C PHE A 101 8.52 -2.13 -11.94
N VAL A 102 9.01 -2.48 -13.14
CA VAL A 102 8.71 -3.79 -13.76
C VAL A 102 9.52 -4.85 -13.05
N ARG A 103 8.86 -5.61 -12.17
CA ARG A 103 9.45 -6.51 -11.17
C ARG A 103 8.49 -7.67 -10.92
N GLN A 104 9.01 -8.80 -10.43
CA GLN A 104 8.21 -10.00 -10.11
C GLN A 104 7.25 -9.85 -8.92
N ASN A 105 7.14 -8.66 -8.33
CA ASN A 105 6.18 -8.41 -7.26
C ASN A 105 5.83 -6.94 -7.11
N GLU A 106 4.66 -6.71 -6.51
CA GLU A 106 4.25 -5.42 -5.94
C GLU A 106 4.39 -5.42 -4.42
N LEU A 107 4.43 -4.22 -3.86
CA LEU A 107 4.35 -3.98 -2.42
C LEU A 107 3.13 -3.12 -2.11
N ILE A 108 2.15 -3.74 -1.46
CA ILE A 108 0.91 -3.12 -1.05
C ILE A 108 0.91 -2.93 0.47
N TYR A 109 0.55 -1.75 0.94
CA TYR A 109 0.51 -1.41 2.35
C TYR A 109 -0.95 -1.27 2.79
N PRO A 110 -1.56 -2.27 3.45
CA PRO A 110 -2.93 -2.17 3.92
C PRO A 110 -3.08 -1.13 5.04
N ASP A 111 -4.25 -0.48 5.12
CA ASP A 111 -4.60 0.38 6.24
C ASP A 111 -4.57 -0.39 7.58
N ARG A 112 -3.86 0.16 8.57
CA ARG A 112 -3.70 -0.44 9.90
C ARG A 112 -4.95 -0.32 10.77
N ASN A 113 -5.87 0.60 10.48
CA ASN A 113 -6.94 0.98 11.41
C ASN A 113 -8.07 -0.04 11.62
N ARG A 114 -8.06 -1.19 10.92
CA ARG A 114 -8.90 -2.34 11.27
C ARG A 114 -8.19 -3.66 10.99
N GLN A 115 -7.28 -4.07 11.87
CA GLN A 115 -7.23 -5.50 12.17
C GLN A 115 -8.53 -5.86 12.91
N PRO A 116 -9.19 -6.99 12.65
CA PRO A 116 -10.24 -7.46 13.54
C PRO A 116 -9.60 -7.56 14.93
N ARG A 117 -10.12 -6.79 15.90
CA ARG A 117 -9.79 -7.02 17.31
C ARG A 117 -10.00 -8.51 17.53
N ARG A 118 -8.95 -9.28 17.83
CA ARG A 118 -9.13 -10.65 18.31
C ARG A 118 -10.14 -10.53 19.44
N ARG A 119 -11.33 -11.12 19.30
CA ARG A 119 -12.20 -11.31 20.46
C ARG A 119 -11.37 -12.14 21.43
N HIS A 120 -10.79 -11.49 22.44
CA HIS A 120 -10.50 -12.21 23.65
C HIS A 120 -11.84 -12.80 24.08
N GLU A 121 -11.92 -14.11 24.04
CA GLU A 121 -13.03 -14.86 24.63
C GLU A 121 -13.13 -14.43 26.10
N GLU A 122 -14.04 -13.50 26.40
CA GLU A 122 -14.66 -13.45 27.72
C GLU A 122 -15.55 -14.71 27.84
N ARG A 123 -14.90 -15.84 28.11
CA ARG A 123 -15.58 -16.99 28.73
C ARG A 123 -15.79 -16.62 30.19
N GLY A 124 -17.06 -16.51 30.55
CA GLY A 124 -17.49 -15.85 31.76
C GLY A 124 -17.10 -16.54 33.06
N ARG A 125 -17.19 -15.75 34.13
CA ARG A 125 -17.60 -16.25 35.45
C ARG A 125 -18.61 -15.29 36.04
N GLY A 126 -19.87 -15.70 35.91
CA GLY A 126 -20.88 -15.71 36.97
C GLY A 126 -21.09 -14.43 37.78
N ARG A 127 -22.20 -13.76 37.48
CA ARG A 127 -23.02 -13.11 38.52
C ARG A 127 -23.20 -14.08 39.69
N ARG A 128 -22.86 -13.66 40.91
CA ARG A 128 -23.48 -14.18 42.13
C ARG A 128 -24.04 -13.00 42.90
N LEU A 129 -25.35 -13.09 43.14
CA LEU A 129 -26.19 -12.12 43.83
C LEU A 129 -25.65 -11.76 45.21
N PHE A 130 -25.86 -10.49 45.56
CA PHE A 130 -25.90 -10.00 46.94
C PHE A 130 -26.93 -10.77 47.78
N LEU A 131 -26.55 -11.13 49.00
CA LEU A 131 -27.44 -11.13 50.16
C LEU A 131 -26.63 -10.75 51.40
N LYS A 132 -26.88 -9.53 51.88
CA LYS A 132 -26.50 -9.06 53.21
C LYS A 132 -27.45 -9.73 54.21
N HIS A 133 -26.91 -10.33 55.26
CA HIS A 133 -27.68 -10.67 56.47
C HIS A 133 -27.43 -9.59 57.53
N CYS A 134 -28.45 -9.42 58.38
CA CYS A 134 -28.59 -8.48 59.49
C CYS A 134 -27.37 -8.37 60.41
#